data_AF-A0A9E0XDU6-F1
#
_entry.id   AF-A0A9E0XDU6-F1
#
_cell.length_a   1.000
_cell.length_b   1.000
_cell.length_c   1.000
_cell.angle_alpha   90.00
_cell.angle_beta   90.00
_cell.angle_gamma   90.00
#
_symmetry.space_group_name_H-M   'P 1'
#
loop_
_entity.id
_entity.type
_entity.pdbx_description
1 polymer ?
#
loop_
_entity_poly.entity_id
_entity_poly.type
_entity_poly.pdbx_seq_one_letter_code
_entity_poly.pdbx_strand_id
1 'polypeptide(L)' 'ALKVIPDPNMLINVVSRRVKQLRRGNRPLVESLEKLSAEDTALREVSEGKISYELGDN' A
#
# COMPACT_ATOMS: atom_id res chain seq x y z
N ALA A 1 -4.63 2.83 -7.93
CA ALA A 1 -3.62 3.46 -7.05
C ALA A 1 -3.49 4.96 -7.32
N LEU A 2 -3.15 5.41 -8.54
CA LEU A 2 -2.96 6.84 -8.85
C LEU A 2 -4.19 7.74 -8.66
N LYS A 3 -5.40 7.15 -8.69
CA LYS A 3 -6.64 7.87 -8.36
C LYS A 3 -6.78 8.18 -6.85
N VAL A 4 -6.05 7.46 -6.00
CA VAL A 4 -6.06 7.58 -4.54
C VAL A 4 -4.87 8.40 -4.05
N ILE A 5 -3.69 8.15 -4.64
CA ILE A 5 -2.47 8.93 -4.38
C ILE A 5 -2.00 9.53 -5.72
N PRO A 6 -2.29 10.81 -6.01
CA PRO A 6 -2.02 11.42 -7.30
C PRO A 6 -0.53 11.68 -7.54
N ASP A 7 0.24 11.92 -6.47
CA ASP A 7 1.69 12.10 -6.56
C ASP A 7 2.40 10.74 -6.71
N PRO A 8 3.13 10.50 -7.83
CA PRO A 8 3.80 9.22 -8.07
C PRO A 8 4.92 8.91 -7.06
N ASN A 9 5.63 9.94 -6.57
CA ASN A 9 6.70 9.75 -5.58
C ASN A 9 6.11 9.32 -4.23
N MET A 10 5.01 9.92 -3.81
CA MET A 10 4.27 9.48 -2.63
C MET A 10 3.74 8.07 -2.80
N LEU A 11 3.17 7.74 -3.95
CA LEU A 11 2.68 6.40 -4.22
C LEU A 11 3.80 5.36 -4.05
N ILE A 12 4.97 5.60 -4.64
CA ILE A 12 6.15 4.73 -4.51
C ILE A 12 6.57 4.59 -3.05
N ASN A 13 6.61 5.70 -2.30
CA ASN A 13 6.99 5.68 -0.89
C ASN A 13 6.01 4.89 -0.03
N VAL A 14 4.71 5.11 -0.21
CA VAL A 14 3.64 4.42 0.53
C VAL A 14 3.67 2.92 0.25
N VAL A 15 3.73 2.53 -1.03
CA VAL A 15 3.82 1.12 -1.44
C VAL A 15 5.09 0.49 -0.89
N SER A 16 6.25 1.15 -1.00
CA SER A 16 7.53 0.64 -0.48
C SER A 16 7.50 0.40 1.03
N ARG A 17 6.90 1.33 1.80
CA ARG A 17 6.74 1.16 3.25
C ARG A 17 5.79 0.00 3.55
N ARG A 18 4.70 -0.13 2.80
CA ARG A 18 3.72 -1.20 3.02
C ARG A 18 4.28 -2.59 2.69
N VAL A 19 5.00 -2.74 1.59
CA VAL A 19 5.69 -4.00 1.24
C VAL A 19 6.62 -4.44 2.35
N LYS A 20 7.40 -3.51 2.95
CA LYS A 20 8.27 -3.81 4.09
C LYS A 20 7.48 -4.29 5.31
N GLN A 21 6.31 -3.72 5.59
CA GLN A 21 5.44 -4.18 6.68
C GLN A 21 4.93 -5.60 6.44
N LEU A 22 4.44 -5.89 5.23
CA LEU A 22 3.93 -7.21 4.84
C LEU A 22 5.04 -8.27 4.93
N ARG A 23 6.23 -7.98 4.42
CA ARG A 23 7.41 -8.86 4.54
C ARG A 23 7.85 -9.11 5.99
N ARG A 24 7.55 -8.18 6.90
CA ARG A 24 7.76 -8.35 8.35
C ARG A 24 6.63 -9.14 9.05
N GLY A 25 5.64 -9.63 8.31
CA GLY A 25 4.53 -10.42 8.84
C GLY A 25 3.30 -9.60 9.24
N ASN A 26 3.20 -8.31 8.86
CA ASN A 26 1.94 -7.59 9.04
C ASN A 26 0.84 -8.22 8.20
N ARG A 27 -0.37 -8.26 8.75
CA ARG A 27 -1.52 -8.81 8.07
C ARG A 27 -1.93 -7.91 6.89
N PRO A 28 -2.24 -8.50 5.72
CA PRO A 28 -2.93 -7.79 4.64
C PRO A 28 -4.26 -7.20 5.11
N LEU A 29 -4.62 -6.04 4.60
CA LEU A 29 -5.90 -5.35 4.81
C LEU A 29 -6.93 -5.73 3.74
N VAL A 30 -6.47 -6.29 2.61
CA VAL A 30 -7.31 -6.82 1.54
C VAL A 30 -7.30 -8.34 1.62
N GLU A 31 -8.48 -8.93 1.63
CA GLU A 31 -8.64 -10.37 1.52
C GLU A 31 -8.44 -10.80 0.06
N SER A 32 -7.56 -11.78 -0.15
CA SER A 32 -7.35 -12.40 -1.45
C SER A 32 -7.46 -13.90 -1.31
N LEU A 33 -8.27 -14.52 -2.16
CA LEU A 33 -8.38 -15.99 -2.27
C LEU A 33 -7.08 -16.60 -2.82
N GLU A 34 -6.28 -15.80 -3.51
CA GLU A 34 -4.99 -16.18 -4.08
C GLU A 34 -3.84 -15.60 -3.26
N LYS A 35 -2.70 -16.33 -3.22
CA LYS A 35 -1.44 -15.81 -2.64
C LYS A 35 -0.87 -14.75 -3.57
N LEU A 36 -1.22 -13.49 -3.31
CA LEU A 36 -0.61 -12.32 -3.96
C LEU A 36 0.80 -12.09 -3.40
N SER A 37 1.67 -11.51 -4.23
CA SER A 37 2.95 -10.98 -3.76
C SER A 37 2.72 -9.82 -2.77
N ALA A 38 3.74 -9.48 -1.98
CA ALA A 38 3.65 -8.35 -1.06
C ALA A 38 3.47 -7.03 -1.84
N GLU A 39 4.09 -6.94 -3.01
CA GLU A 39 4.02 -5.83 -3.95
C GLU A 39 2.59 -5.65 -4.49
N ASP A 40 1.97 -6.72 -4.98
CA ASP A 40 0.61 -6.68 -5.52
C ASP A 40 -0.42 -6.39 -4.43
N THR A 41 -0.23 -6.98 -3.24
CA THR A 41 -1.10 -6.72 -2.08
C THR A 41 -1.05 -5.25 -1.69
N ALA A 42 0.14 -4.66 -1.57
CA ALA A 42 0.29 -3.25 -1.22
C ALA A 42 -0.33 -2.31 -2.27
N LEU A 43 -0.12 -2.58 -3.57
CA LEU A 43 -0.73 -1.80 -4.64
C LEU A 43 -2.27 -1.86 -4.62
N ARG A 44 -2.81 -3.03 -4.27
CA ARG A 44 -4.25 -3.24 -4.18
C ARG A 44 -4.85 -2.54 -2.96
N GLU A 45 -4.21 -2.64 -1.81
CA GLU A 45 -4.62 -1.91 -0.60
C GLU A 45 -4.65 -0.39 -0.83
N VAL A 46 -3.67 0.17 -1.57
CA VAL A 46 -3.70 1.60 -1.97
C VAL A 46 -4.82 1.86 -2.98
N SER A 47 -5.04 0.97 -3.94
CA SER A 47 -6.08 1.14 -4.97
C SER A 47 -7.49 1.07 -4.40
N GLU A 48 -7.71 0.27 -3.36
CA GLU A 48 -8.97 0.12 -2.64
C GLU A 48 -9.14 1.18 -1.52
N GLY A 49 -8.18 2.10 -1.37
CA GLY A 49 -8.24 3.17 -0.36
C GLY A 49 -8.12 2.67 1.09
N LYS A 50 -7.63 1.45 1.30
CA LYS A 50 -7.41 0.87 2.64
C LYS A 50 -6.18 1.45 3.34
N ILE A 51 -5.27 2.06 2.57
CA ILE A 51 -4.09 2.76 3.09
C ILE A 51 -4.28 4.25 2.84
N SER A 52 -4.19 5.01 3.93
CA SER A 52 -4.13 6.47 3.90
C SER A 52 -2.68 6.93 4.08
N TYR A 53 -2.34 8.08 3.50
CA TYR A 53 -1.07 8.75 3.71
C TYR A 53 -1.35 10.10 4.38
N GLU A 54 -0.57 10.42 5.40
CA GLU A 54 -0.57 11.75 6.00
C GLU A 54 0.72 12.44 5.55
N LEU A 55 0.62 13.59 4.89
CA LEU A 55 1.75 14.51 4.86
C LEU A 55 1.91 15.00 6.29
N GLY A 56 3.00 14.63 6.96
CA GLY A 56 3.35 15.27 8.21
C GLY A 56 3.59 16.75 7.90
N ASP A 57 2.60 17.58 8.18
CA ASP A 57 2.76 19.03 8.27
C ASP A 57 3.53 19.27 9.58
N ASN A 58 4.83 19.52 9.46
CA ASN A 58 5.70 19.96 10.55
C ASN A 58 6.08 21.42 10.30
#